data_AF-A0A946GT55-F1
#
_entry.id   AF-A0A946GT55-F1
#
_cell.length_a   1.000
_cell.length_b   1.000
_cell.length_c   1.000
_cell.angle_alpha   90.00
_cell.angle_beta   90.00
_cell.angle_gamma   90.00
#
_symmetry.space_group_name_H-M   'P 1'
#
loop_
_entity.id
_entity.type
_entity.pdbx_description
1 polymer ?
#
loop_
_entity_poly.entity_id
_entity_poly.type
_entity_poly.pdbx_seq_one_letter_code
_entity_poly.pdbx_strand_id
1 'polypeptide(L)'
;MKTNTVNNETAASQLQRKPHYAISLSFDDTGTDLLWLTSHSNTALPSGTLTADIVRGSIMPKGISGKTQTIKPATADSSIGSITIRAQDVNGAISTRINTRLGTDLSLRKEQVKIYMGFEDLAWADYAEVLTFIIEKNS
;
A
#
# COMPACT_ATOMS: atom_id res chain seq x y z
N MET A 1 40.24 -13.74 19.46
CA MET A 1 39.46 -13.16 18.34
C MET A 1 38.10 -13.85 18.36
N LYS A 2 37.08 -13.23 18.96
CA LYS A 2 35.73 -13.83 19.06
C LYS A 2 35.00 -13.57 17.74
N THR A 3 34.56 -14.64 17.11
CA THR A 3 33.88 -14.66 15.81
C THR A 3 32.44 -14.17 15.96
N ASN A 4 32.18 -12.95 15.49
CA ASN A 4 30.84 -12.34 15.35
C ASN A 4 30.05 -12.90 14.14
N THR A 5 30.28 -14.16 13.77
CA THR A 5 29.74 -14.76 12.54
C THR A 5 28.21 -14.95 12.61
N VAL A 6 27.68 -15.25 13.81
CA VAL A 6 26.25 -15.56 14.01
C VAL A 6 25.32 -14.37 13.76
N ASN A 7 25.80 -13.13 13.98
CA ASN A 7 25.01 -11.92 13.78
C ASN A 7 24.93 -11.53 12.29
N ASN A 8 25.96 -11.83 11.50
CA ASN A 8 26.00 -11.48 10.09
C ASN A 8 25.11 -12.37 9.22
N GLU A 9 24.94 -13.65 9.57
CA GLU A 9 24.06 -14.57 8.82
C GLU A 9 22.58 -14.24 9.03
N THR A 10 22.20 -13.82 10.24
CA THR A 10 20.84 -13.36 10.55
C THR A 10 20.53 -12.04 9.83
N ALA A 11 21.49 -11.10 9.81
CA ALA A 11 21.36 -9.84 9.06
C ALA A 11 21.35 -10.06 7.53
N ALA A 12 22.15 -11.00 7.01
CA ALA A 12 22.18 -11.35 5.59
C ALA A 12 20.89 -12.06 5.13
N SER A 13 20.32 -12.94 5.96
CA SER A 13 19.01 -13.55 5.69
C SER A 13 17.89 -12.51 5.65
N GLN A 14 17.93 -11.50 6.54
CA GLN A 14 17.01 -10.38 6.50
C GLN A 14 17.20 -9.47 5.27
N LEU A 15 18.44 -9.30 4.80
CA LEU A 15 18.76 -8.56 3.57
C LEU A 15 18.33 -9.27 2.28
N GLN A 16 18.05 -10.58 2.33
CA GLN A 16 17.62 -11.38 1.18
C GLN A 16 16.09 -11.47 1.03
N ARG A 17 15.33 -11.01 2.03
CA ARG A 17 13.86 -11.03 1.98
C ARG A 17 13.38 -9.93 1.03
N LYS A 18 12.72 -10.33 -0.06
CA LYS A 18 12.12 -9.40 -1.02
C LYS A 18 10.90 -8.74 -0.36
N PRO A 19 10.86 -7.41 -0.26
CA PRO A 19 9.72 -6.72 0.33
C PRO A 19 8.50 -6.86 -0.59
N HIS A 20 7.40 -7.34 -0.02
CA HIS A 20 6.10 -7.44 -0.68
C HIS A 20 5.19 -6.35 -0.12
N TYR A 21 4.60 -5.57 -1.02
CA TYR A 21 3.71 -4.47 -0.66
C TYR A 21 2.30 -4.82 -1.09
N ALA A 22 1.36 -4.63 -0.18
CA ALA A 22 -0.07 -4.68 -0.45
C ALA A 22 -0.67 -3.31 -0.12
N ILE A 23 -1.44 -2.75 -1.04
CA ILE A 23 -2.08 -1.44 -0.88
C ILE A 23 -3.58 -1.64 -1.01
N SER A 24 -4.34 -1.20 -0.02
CA SER A 24 -5.80 -1.14 -0.11
C SER A 24 -6.24 0.29 -0.41
N LEU A 25 -7.09 0.43 -1.43
CA LEU A 25 -7.79 1.66 -1.78
C LEU A 25 -9.27 1.47 -1.45
N SER A 26 -9.84 2.34 -0.62
CA SER A 26 -11.27 2.34 -0.33
C SER A 26 -12.05 3.22 -1.29
N PHE A 27 -13.25 2.79 -1.66
CA PHE A 27 -14.24 3.60 -2.39
C PHE A 27 -15.39 4.09 -1.49
N ASP A 28 -15.42 3.66 -0.23
CA ASP A 28 -16.41 4.04 0.77
C ASP A 28 -15.77 4.50 2.09
N ASP A 29 -16.50 5.34 2.81
CA ASP A 29 -16.08 5.86 4.11
C ASP A 29 -15.91 4.74 5.17
N THR A 30 -16.64 3.63 4.99
CA THR A 30 -16.63 2.48 5.90
C THR A 30 -15.48 1.50 5.66
N GLY A 31 -14.70 1.64 4.58
CA GLY A 31 -13.55 0.77 4.31
C GLY A 31 -13.93 -0.64 3.89
N THR A 32 -15.11 -0.83 3.30
CA THR A 32 -15.64 -2.15 2.91
C THR A 32 -15.52 -2.42 1.42
N ASP A 33 -15.57 -1.39 0.58
CA ASP A 33 -15.39 -1.50 -0.87
C ASP A 33 -13.93 -1.22 -1.22
N LEU A 34 -13.14 -2.28 -1.23
CA LEU A 34 -11.69 -2.20 -1.37
C LEU A 34 -11.23 -2.63 -2.77
N LEU A 35 -10.17 -1.98 -3.24
CA LEU A 35 -9.31 -2.45 -4.32
C LEU A 35 -7.90 -2.67 -3.78
N TRP A 36 -7.39 -3.88 -4.00
CA TRP A 36 -6.06 -4.29 -3.58
C TRP A 36 -5.07 -4.26 -4.72
N LEU A 37 -3.98 -3.53 -4.55
CA LEU A 37 -2.82 -3.52 -5.45
C LEU A 37 -1.66 -4.23 -4.76
N THR A 38 -1.00 -5.16 -5.45
CA THR A 38 0.17 -5.84 -4.89
C THR A 38 1.42 -5.64 -5.74
N SER A 39 2.59 -5.68 -5.10
CA SER A 39 3.87 -5.59 -5.83
C SER A 39 4.25 -6.89 -6.51
N HIS A 40 3.81 -8.03 -5.99
CA HIS A 40 4.09 -9.35 -6.56
C HIS A 40 2.83 -10.21 -6.64
N SER A 41 2.83 -11.22 -7.50
CA SER A 41 1.68 -12.12 -7.68
C SER A 41 1.40 -12.99 -6.47
N ASN A 42 2.43 -13.32 -5.69
CA ASN A 42 2.40 -14.11 -4.46
C ASN A 42 2.36 -13.24 -3.18
N THR A 43 2.07 -11.94 -3.27
CA THR A 43 1.85 -11.12 -2.07
C THR A 43 0.63 -11.62 -1.29
N ALA A 44 0.79 -11.81 0.02
CA ALA A 44 -0.29 -12.25 0.89
C ALA A 44 -1.33 -11.14 1.08
N LEU A 45 -2.58 -11.54 1.32
CA LEU A 45 -3.73 -10.65 1.51
C LEU A 45 -4.65 -11.23 2.60
N PRO A 46 -5.54 -10.41 3.19
CA PRO A 46 -6.52 -10.89 4.16
C PRO A 46 -7.30 -12.10 3.65
N SER A 47 -7.63 -13.02 4.55
CA SER A 47 -8.57 -14.11 4.22
C SER A 47 -9.93 -13.53 3.84
N GLY A 48 -10.52 -14.02 2.75
CA GLY A 48 -11.82 -13.56 2.27
C GLY A 48 -11.77 -12.39 1.27
N THR A 49 -10.58 -11.87 0.93
CA THR A 49 -10.45 -10.92 -0.20
C THR A 49 -10.91 -11.58 -1.49
N LEU A 50 -11.90 -10.98 -2.16
CA LEU A 50 -12.43 -11.47 -3.43
C LEU A 50 -11.41 -11.26 -4.55
N THR A 51 -11.21 -12.25 -5.40
CA THR A 51 -10.27 -12.17 -6.54
C THR A 51 -10.55 -10.99 -7.47
N ALA A 52 -11.83 -10.61 -7.63
CA ALA A 52 -12.25 -9.49 -8.45
C ALA A 52 -11.77 -8.12 -7.93
N ASP A 53 -11.40 -8.05 -6.65
CA ASP A 53 -10.96 -6.82 -5.99
C ASP A 53 -9.43 -6.73 -5.90
N ILE A 54 -8.69 -7.60 -6.62
CA ILE A 54 -7.23 -7.67 -6.53
C ILE A 54 -6.58 -7.50 -7.89
N VAL A 55 -5.63 -6.58 -7.97
CA VAL A 55 -4.74 -6.39 -9.13
C VAL A 55 -3.32 -6.76 -8.72
N ARG A 56 -2.96 -8.01 -9.01
CA ARG A 56 -1.69 -8.61 -8.63
C ARG A 56 -0.52 -8.07 -9.45
N GLY A 57 0.62 -7.85 -8.80
CA GLY A 57 1.87 -7.45 -9.48
C GLY A 57 1.77 -6.10 -10.21
N SER A 58 0.86 -5.24 -9.78
CA SER A 58 0.57 -3.96 -10.44
C SER A 58 1.48 -2.83 -9.97
N ILE A 59 2.02 -2.88 -8.75
CA ILE A 59 2.86 -1.80 -8.23
C ILE A 59 4.19 -1.76 -8.99
N MET A 60 4.50 -0.62 -9.61
CA MET A 60 5.73 -0.45 -10.39
C MET A 60 6.98 -0.51 -9.50
N PRO A 61 8.15 -0.91 -10.04
CA PRO A 61 9.42 -0.77 -9.33
C PRO A 61 9.66 0.69 -8.91
N LYS A 62 9.96 0.93 -7.63
CA LYS A 62 10.04 2.29 -7.02
C LYS A 62 8.71 3.08 -7.11
N GLY A 63 7.59 2.37 -7.24
CA GLY A 63 6.27 2.95 -7.42
C GLY A 63 5.69 3.59 -6.17
N ILE A 64 6.28 3.35 -4.99
CA ILE A 64 5.89 4.00 -3.73
C ILE A 64 6.95 5.05 -3.39
N SER A 65 6.57 6.33 -3.36
CA SER A 65 7.45 7.41 -2.89
C SER A 65 7.35 7.57 -1.37
N GLY A 66 8.46 7.88 -0.70
CA GLY A 66 8.48 8.18 0.75
C GLY A 66 7.65 9.41 1.11
N LYS A 67 7.25 9.51 2.39
CA LYS A 67 6.51 10.67 2.93
C LYS A 67 7.35 11.94 2.78
N THR A 68 6.86 12.94 2.06
CA THR A 68 7.47 14.28 2.04
C THR A 68 6.79 15.16 3.09
N GLN A 69 7.55 15.80 3.96
CA GLN A 69 7.01 16.77 4.93
C GLN A 69 7.39 18.17 4.46
N THR A 70 6.40 19.05 4.30
CA THR A 70 6.63 20.48 4.06
C THR A 70 6.16 21.26 5.27
N ILE A 71 7.10 21.96 5.90
CA ILE A 71 6.79 22.92 6.97
C ILE A 71 6.87 24.31 6.34
N LYS A 72 5.79 25.10 6.47
CA LYS A 72 5.79 26.53 6.12
C LYS A 72 5.82 27.34 7.42
N PRO A 73 7.01 27.77 7.89
CA PRO A 73 7.14 28.44 9.19
C PRO A 73 6.37 29.78 9.25
N ALA A 74 6.19 30.44 8.11
CA ALA A 74 5.55 31.75 8.02
C ALA A 74 4.04 31.73 8.27
N THR A 75 3.37 30.59 8.08
CA THR A 75 1.92 30.44 8.29
C THR A 75 1.58 29.44 9.40
N ALA A 76 2.60 28.88 10.07
CA ALA A 76 2.46 27.74 11.00
C ALA A 76 1.75 26.52 10.39
N ASP A 77 1.73 26.41 9.06
CA ASP A 77 1.14 25.26 8.37
C ASP A 77 2.18 24.15 8.19
N SER A 78 1.81 22.95 8.61
CA SER A 78 2.52 21.71 8.31
C SER A 78 1.62 20.81 7.48
N SER A 79 2.03 20.49 6.24
CA SER A 79 1.38 19.42 5.48
C SER A 79 2.15 18.12 5.68
N ILE A 80 1.47 17.11 6.21
CA ILE A 80 2.04 15.77 6.38
C ILE A 80 1.81 14.99 5.09
N GLY A 81 2.89 14.75 4.34
CA GLY A 81 3.06 13.55 3.52
C GLY A 81 2.15 13.44 2.31
N SER A 82 2.63 13.83 1.13
CA SER A 82 2.12 13.22 -0.11
C SER A 82 2.80 11.86 -0.31
N ILE A 83 2.02 10.84 -0.68
CA ILE A 83 2.54 9.58 -1.19
C ILE A 83 2.04 9.40 -2.60
N THR A 84 2.97 9.15 -3.52
CA THR A 84 2.66 8.76 -4.87
C THR A 84 2.76 7.24 -4.95
N ILE A 85 1.66 6.61 -5.36
CA ILE A 85 1.63 5.19 -5.73
C ILE A 85 1.52 5.13 -7.25
N ARG A 86 2.49 4.48 -7.90
CA ARG A 86 2.45 4.19 -9.34
C ARG A 86 2.18 2.71 -9.53
N ALA A 87 1.06 2.43 -10.17
CA ALA A 87 0.66 1.08 -10.54
C ALA A 87 0.41 0.99 -12.04
N GLN A 88 0.77 -0.14 -12.63
CA GLN A 88 0.44 -0.49 -13.99
C GLN A 88 -0.99 -1.04 -14.04
N ASP A 89 -1.78 -0.53 -14.98
CA ASP A 89 -3.12 -1.02 -15.21
C ASP A 89 -3.11 -2.35 -15.99
N VAL A 90 -3.00 -3.44 -15.25
CA VAL A 90 -2.96 -4.79 -15.81
C VAL A 90 -4.33 -5.13 -16.41
N ASN A 91 -4.37 -5.34 -17.74
CA ASN A 91 -5.58 -5.66 -18.50
C ASN A 91 -6.74 -4.65 -18.34
N GLY A 92 -6.46 -3.41 -17.96
CA GLY A 92 -7.50 -2.39 -17.74
C GLY A 92 -8.30 -2.56 -16.45
N ALA A 93 -7.88 -3.45 -15.54
CA ALA A 93 -8.62 -3.78 -14.32
C ALA A 93 -8.76 -2.58 -13.36
N ILE A 94 -7.70 -1.77 -13.22
CA ILE A 94 -7.71 -0.59 -12.34
C ILE A 94 -8.67 0.46 -12.91
N SER A 95 -8.52 0.81 -14.20
CA SER A 95 -9.38 1.80 -14.83
C SER A 95 -10.83 1.37 -14.84
N THR A 96 -11.10 0.08 -15.11
CA THR A 96 -12.46 -0.47 -15.07
C THR A 96 -13.07 -0.30 -13.69
N ARG A 97 -12.35 -0.68 -12.62
CA ARG A 97 -12.86 -0.56 -11.25
C ARG A 97 -13.15 0.88 -10.87
N ILE A 98 -12.24 1.81 -11.19
CA ILE A 98 -12.44 3.24 -10.92
C ILE A 98 -13.66 3.77 -11.68
N ASN A 99 -13.78 3.48 -12.98
CA ASN A 99 -14.89 3.97 -13.80
C ASN A 99 -16.24 3.39 -13.37
N THR A 100 -16.29 2.11 -12.98
CA THR A 100 -17.52 1.49 -12.45
C THR A 100 -17.98 2.19 -11.18
N ARG A 101 -17.07 2.53 -10.26
CA ARG A 101 -17.42 3.22 -9.01
C ARG A 101 -17.76 4.69 -9.23
N LEU A 102 -17.10 5.37 -10.16
CA LEU A 102 -17.48 6.72 -10.58
C LEU A 102 -18.89 6.77 -11.17
N GLY A 103 -19.32 5.70 -11.88
CA GLY A 103 -20.69 5.56 -12.37
C GLY A 103 -21.74 5.35 -11.26
N THR A 104 -21.32 5.11 -10.02
CA THR A 104 -22.17 4.97 -8.84
C THR A 104 -21.96 6.10 -7.82
N ASP A 105 -21.45 7.27 -8.27
CA ASP A 105 -21.11 8.43 -7.44
C ASP A 105 -20.07 8.18 -6.33
N LEU A 106 -19.33 7.06 -6.40
CA LEU A 106 -18.22 6.75 -5.51
C LEU A 106 -16.89 7.15 -6.18
N SER A 107 -15.93 7.60 -5.39
CA SER A 107 -14.63 8.01 -5.91
C SER A 107 -13.53 7.72 -4.92
N LEU A 108 -12.28 7.65 -5.36
CA LEU A 108 -11.12 7.55 -4.46
C LEU A 108 -10.76 8.88 -3.78
N ARG A 109 -11.49 9.97 -4.07
CA ARG A 109 -11.21 11.28 -3.46
C ARG A 109 -11.78 11.29 -2.04
N LYS A 110 -10.95 11.71 -1.08
CA LYS A 110 -11.29 11.79 0.35
C LYS A 110 -11.56 10.42 0.99
N GLU A 111 -11.10 9.35 0.36
CA GLU A 111 -11.24 7.99 0.88
C GLU A 111 -9.94 7.47 1.49
N GLN A 112 -10.02 6.29 2.12
CA GLN A 112 -8.93 5.70 2.87
C GLN A 112 -7.93 4.96 1.98
N VAL A 113 -6.65 5.14 2.27
CA VAL A 113 -5.56 4.36 1.66
C VAL A 113 -4.68 3.78 2.75
N LYS A 114 -4.43 2.47 2.68
CA LYS A 114 -3.54 1.76 3.61
C LYS A 114 -2.47 1.01 2.83
N ILE A 115 -1.24 1.07 3.35
CA ILE A 115 -0.06 0.42 2.77
C ILE A 115 0.50 -0.55 3.79
N TYR A 116 0.56 -1.81 3.39
CA TYR A 116 1.11 -2.91 4.15
C TYR A 116 2.42 -3.35 3.52
N MET A 117 3.39 -3.69 4.36
CA MET A 117 4.66 -4.26 3.96
C MET A 117 4.90 -5.56 4.71
N GLY A 118 5.21 -6.59 3.95
CA GLY A 118 5.69 -7.85 4.45
C GLY A 118 6.85 -8.35 3.58
N PHE A 119 7.06 -9.65 3.63
CA PHE A 119 8.07 -10.33 2.83
C PHE A 119 7.43 -11.48 2.05
N GLU A 120 8.17 -11.99 1.07
CA GLU A 120 7.85 -13.27 0.43
C GLU A 120 7.58 -14.35 1.50
N ASP A 121 6.52 -15.13 1.28
CA ASP A 121 6.02 -16.22 2.14
C ASP A 121 5.60 -15.85 3.57
N LEU A 122 5.57 -14.57 3.90
CA LEU A 122 5.04 -14.10 5.19
C LEU A 122 3.51 -14.24 5.21
N ALA A 123 2.95 -14.72 6.33
CA ALA A 123 1.50 -14.76 6.50
C ALA A 123 0.93 -13.33 6.61
N TRP A 124 -0.29 -13.12 6.13
CA TRP A 124 -0.93 -11.80 6.18
C TRP A 124 -1.00 -11.22 7.61
N ALA A 125 -1.22 -12.07 8.62
CA ALA A 125 -1.29 -11.65 10.02
C ALA A 125 0.00 -10.97 10.53
N ASP A 126 1.14 -11.25 9.89
CA ASP A 126 2.44 -10.69 10.24
C ASP A 126 2.85 -9.50 9.35
N TYR A 127 1.99 -9.09 8.40
CA TYR A 127 2.26 -7.89 7.60
C TYR A 127 2.18 -6.65 8.50
N ALA A 128 3.19 -5.79 8.40
CA ALA A 128 3.19 -4.52 9.10
C ALA A 128 2.38 -3.50 8.31
N GLU A 129 1.43 -2.84 8.97
CA GLU A 129 0.83 -1.62 8.43
C GLU A 129 1.88 -0.50 8.50
N VAL A 130 2.48 -0.18 7.36
CA VAL A 130 3.51 0.86 7.28
C VAL A 130 2.87 2.24 7.34
N LEU A 131 1.64 2.34 6.83
CA LEU A 131 1.05 3.64 6.58
C LEU A 131 -0.45 3.58 6.38
N THR A 132 -1.14 4.49 7.05
CA THR A 132 -2.55 4.76 6.83
C THR A 132 -2.76 6.25 6.63
N PHE A 133 -3.54 6.60 5.61
CA PHE A 133 -4.13 7.92 5.47
C PHE A 133 -5.64 7.78 5.56
N ILE A 134 -6.20 8.44 6.57
CA ILE A 134 -7.63 8.70 6.67
C ILE A 134 -7.79 10.18 6.32
N ILE A 135 -8.56 10.46 5.27
CA ILE A 135 -8.87 11.84 4.90
C ILE A 135 -10.13 12.23 5.68
N GLU A 136 -10.00 13.00 6.75
CA GLU A 136 -11.15 13.53 7.47
C GLU A 136 -11.91 14.52 6.57
N LYS A 137 -13.22 14.28 6.38
CA LYS A 137 -14.13 15.21 5.73
C LYS A 137 -14.46 16.31 6.74
N ASN A 138 -13.96 17.52 6.53
CA ASN A 138 -14.52 18.70 7.22
C ASN A 138 -15.97 18.85 6.76
N SER A 139 -16.89 18.62 7.69
CA SER A 139 -18.34 18.86 7.59
C SER A 139 -18.67 20.32 7.33
#